data_AF-A0A945UUK8-F1
#
_entry.id   AF-A0A945UUK8-F1
#
_cell.length_a   1.000
_cell.length_b   1.000
_cell.length_c   1.000
_cell.angle_alpha   90.00
_cell.angle_beta   90.00
_cell.angle_gamma   90.00
#
_symmetry.space_group_name_H-M   'P 1'
#
loop_
_entity.id
_entity.type
_entity.pdbx_description
1 polymer ?
#
loop_
_entity_poly.entity_id
_entity_poly.type
_entity_poly.pdbx_seq_one_letter_code
_entity_poly.pdbx_strand_id
1 'polypeptide(L)'
;MAEDGLNPAPLPKYIGTDWIGRESEVTSVERELLPLDTGYARKLYVSLDDQREQVFVSVVLSGQDRTSIHRPELCLVGQGWSIDSQAQTVFDGQVPAVLLGLSRELMVPNQGMVQVPALFAYWFVGRDRVASTTVERLWHTALNRLRLRPDRWAYVVVQTAVLPDENEESARERMERVAKALRNQLTPVGGEILEKD
;
A
#
# COMPACT_ATOMS: atom_id res chain seq x y z
N MET A 1 -7.05 -12.77 5.81
CA MET A 1 -7.81 -11.98 6.81
C MET A 1 -7.41 -12.45 8.19
N ALA A 2 -7.54 -11.63 9.22
CA ALA A 2 -7.38 -12.05 10.61
C ALA A 2 -8.56 -12.92 11.08
N GLU A 3 -8.39 -13.57 12.23
CA GLU A 3 -9.42 -14.45 12.83
C GLU A 3 -10.70 -13.71 13.21
N ASP A 4 -10.62 -12.41 13.52
CA ASP A 4 -11.77 -11.56 13.83
C ASP A 4 -12.67 -11.29 12.61
N GLY A 5 -12.22 -11.64 11.40
CA GLY A 5 -12.93 -11.40 10.17
C GLY A 5 -13.18 -9.92 9.88
N LEU A 6 -12.59 -8.98 10.62
CA LEU A 6 -12.72 -7.54 10.45
C LEU A 6 -11.41 -6.94 9.95
N ASN A 7 -10.27 -7.47 10.39
CA ASN A 7 -8.96 -6.93 10.05
C ASN A 7 -8.27 -7.72 8.92
N PRO A 8 -7.35 -7.07 8.18
CA PRO A 8 -6.38 -7.77 7.35
C PRO A 8 -5.59 -8.80 8.16
N ALA A 9 -4.93 -9.74 7.48
CA ALA A 9 -3.96 -10.57 8.18
C ALA A 9 -2.89 -9.68 8.85
N PRO A 10 -2.48 -9.96 10.10
CA PRO A 10 -1.51 -9.13 10.77
C PRO A 10 -0.18 -9.13 10.01
N LEU A 11 0.44 -7.96 9.93
CA LEU A 11 1.79 -7.83 9.40
C LEU A 11 2.80 -8.33 10.45
N PRO A 12 3.80 -9.15 10.07
CA PRO A 12 4.76 -9.71 11.01
C PRO A 12 5.66 -8.65 11.64
N LYS A 13 6.14 -8.91 12.86
CA LYS A 13 7.09 -8.03 13.55
C LYS A 13 8.48 -8.03 12.90
N TYR A 14 8.86 -9.13 12.26
CA TYR A 14 10.14 -9.28 11.58
C TYR A 14 9.92 -9.82 10.17
N ILE A 15 10.73 -9.35 9.23
CA ILE A 15 10.90 -9.98 7.92
C ILE A 15 12.31 -10.51 7.86
N GLY A 16 12.43 -11.84 7.84
CA GLY A 16 13.73 -12.50 7.94
C GLY A 16 14.51 -12.05 9.17
N THR A 17 15.82 -11.85 8.99
CA THR A 17 16.74 -11.31 9.99
C THR A 17 17.05 -9.83 9.78
N ASP A 18 16.48 -9.22 8.73
CA ASP A 18 17.04 -7.99 8.15
C ASP A 18 16.13 -6.78 8.40
N TRP A 19 14.84 -7.00 8.73
CA TRP A 19 13.88 -5.92 8.95
C TRP A 19 13.09 -6.09 10.23
N ILE A 20 12.90 -4.98 10.95
CA ILE A 20 11.99 -4.88 12.09
C ILE A 20 10.80 -3.98 11.74
N GLY A 21 9.59 -4.51 11.90
CA GLY A 21 8.33 -3.82 11.67
C GLY A 21 7.86 -3.08 12.93
N ARG A 22 7.89 -1.75 12.90
CA ARG A 22 7.35 -0.87 13.93
C ARG A 22 5.89 -0.60 13.64
N GLU A 23 5.03 -0.61 14.67
CA GLU A 23 3.63 -0.23 14.49
C GLU A 23 3.55 1.20 13.99
N SER A 24 2.68 1.42 13.00
CA SER A 24 2.34 2.75 12.53
C SER A 24 0.89 3.00 12.88
N GLU A 25 0.66 3.95 13.79
CA GLU A 25 -0.69 4.26 14.24
C GLU A 25 -1.52 4.91 13.13
N VAL A 26 -2.74 4.39 12.94
CA VAL A 26 -3.81 5.15 12.29
C VAL A 26 -4.14 6.32 13.21
N THR A 27 -4.07 7.55 12.71
CA THR A 27 -4.37 8.73 13.55
C THR A 27 -5.82 8.68 14.06
N SER A 28 -6.12 9.31 15.20
CA SER A 28 -7.48 9.39 15.73
C SER A 28 -8.45 10.01 14.72
N VAL A 29 -8.00 11.04 14.00
CA VAL A 29 -8.76 11.71 12.94
C VAL A 29 -9.09 10.76 11.79
N GLU A 30 -8.13 9.93 11.37
CA GLU A 30 -8.35 8.97 10.29
C GLU A 30 -9.32 7.84 10.70
N ARG A 31 -9.32 7.42 11.98
CA ARG A 31 -10.31 6.47 12.50
C ARG A 31 -11.72 7.06 12.61
N GLU A 32 -11.84 8.34 12.95
CA GLU A 32 -13.14 9.02 13.07
C GLU A 32 -13.80 9.31 11.72
N LEU A 33 -12.99 9.49 10.67
CA LEU A 33 -13.48 9.79 9.32
C LEU A 33 -13.88 8.54 8.52
N LEU A 34 -13.39 7.37 8.89
CA LEU A 34 -13.61 6.12 8.15
C LEU A 34 -14.70 5.28 8.84
N PRO A 35 -15.42 4.43 8.09
CA PRO A 35 -16.43 3.55 8.68
C PRO A 35 -15.85 2.69 9.81
N LEU A 36 -16.64 2.48 10.87
CA LEU A 36 -16.25 1.76 12.09
C LEU A 36 -15.80 0.31 11.83
N ASP A 37 -16.23 -0.28 10.71
CA ASP A 37 -15.90 -1.64 10.28
C ASP A 37 -14.72 -1.68 9.28
N THR A 38 -13.98 -0.59 9.13
CA THR A 38 -12.73 -0.54 8.38
C THR A 38 -11.62 -1.23 9.17
N GLY A 39 -11.01 -2.25 8.56
CA GLY A 39 -9.86 -2.95 9.14
C GLY A 39 -8.54 -2.35 8.68
N TYR A 40 -7.51 -2.39 9.53
CA TYR A 40 -6.19 -1.85 9.22
C TYR A 40 -5.08 -2.82 9.63
N ALA A 41 -4.02 -2.87 8.83
CA ALA A 41 -2.74 -3.42 9.23
C ALA A 41 -1.63 -2.54 8.64
N ARG A 42 -0.84 -1.88 9.50
CA ARG A 42 0.18 -0.92 9.08
C ARG A 42 1.47 -1.11 9.83
N LYS A 43 2.58 -1.13 9.11
CA LYS A 43 3.92 -1.17 9.70
C LYS A 43 4.90 -0.32 8.91
N LEU A 44 5.83 0.28 9.65
CA LEU A 44 7.07 0.82 9.10
C LEU A 44 8.17 -0.22 9.33
N TYR A 45 8.58 -0.89 8.26
CA TYR A 45 9.73 -1.79 8.29
C TYR A 45 11.01 -0.97 8.18
N VAL A 46 11.90 -1.15 9.14
CA VAL A 46 13.20 -0.50 9.20
C VAL A 46 14.28 -1.57 9.04
N SER A 47 15.22 -1.36 8.13
CA SER A 47 16.35 -2.28 7.96
C SER A 47 17.23 -2.26 9.21
N LEU A 48 17.71 -3.43 9.61
CA LEU A 48 18.65 -3.62 10.72
C LEU A 48 20.09 -3.32 10.30
N ASP A 49 20.39 -3.35 8.99
CA ASP A 49 21.70 -3.03 8.43
C ASP A 49 21.88 -1.52 8.22
N ASP A 50 20.85 -0.84 7.69
CA ASP A 50 20.83 0.63 7.55
C ASP A 50 19.45 1.19 7.94
N GLN A 51 19.38 1.88 9.08
CA GLN A 51 18.11 2.43 9.60
C GLN A 51 17.51 3.55 8.73
N ARG A 52 18.27 4.10 7.76
CA ARG A 52 17.74 5.04 6.76
C ARG A 52 16.80 4.33 5.79
N GLU A 53 17.04 3.05 5.52
CA GLU A 53 16.18 2.24 4.66
C GLU A 53 14.89 1.87 5.40
N GLN A 54 13.80 2.45 4.94
CA GLN A 54 12.49 2.27 5.56
C GLN A 54 11.41 2.02 4.51
N VAL A 55 10.56 1.03 4.75
CA VAL A 55 9.42 0.71 3.88
C VAL A 55 8.15 0.72 4.72
N PHE A 56 7.27 1.66 4.40
CA PHE A 56 5.93 1.70 4.95
C PHE A 56 5.02 0.76 4.17
N VAL A 57 4.28 -0.09 4.90
CA VAL A 57 3.28 -1.00 4.34
C VAL A 57 1.97 -0.75 5.06
N SER A 58 0.90 -0.53 4.29
CA SER A 58 -0.45 -0.34 4.83
C SER A 58 -1.47 -1.15 4.04
N VAL A 59 -2.31 -1.89 4.77
CA VAL A 59 -3.48 -2.57 4.24
C VAL A 59 -4.72 -1.98 4.90
N VAL A 60 -5.61 -1.42 4.09
CA VAL A 60 -6.93 -0.92 4.52
C VAL A 60 -8.00 -1.84 3.94
N LEU A 61 -8.76 -2.51 4.79
CA LEU A 61 -9.78 -3.47 4.38
C LEU A 61 -11.17 -2.84 4.57
N SER A 62 -11.90 -2.67 3.47
CA SER A 62 -13.26 -2.10 3.50
C SER A 62 -14.21 -2.97 4.31
N GLY A 63 -15.11 -2.39 5.09
CA GLY A 63 -16.15 -3.12 5.80
C GLY A 63 -17.36 -3.48 4.93
N GLN A 64 -18.51 -3.66 5.58
CA GLN A 64 -19.83 -3.63 4.94
C GLN A 64 -20.09 -2.24 4.34
N ASP A 65 -19.73 -1.19 5.08
CA ASP A 65 -19.61 0.13 4.49
C ASP A 65 -18.36 0.19 3.61
N ARG A 66 -18.57 0.42 2.32
CA ARG A 66 -17.54 0.38 1.28
C ARG A 66 -16.96 1.76 0.95
N THR A 67 -17.27 2.76 1.74
CA THR A 67 -16.79 4.14 1.55
C THR A 67 -15.35 4.34 2.03
N SER A 68 -14.72 3.36 2.68
CA SER A 68 -13.37 3.51 3.23
C SER A 68 -12.21 3.56 2.21
N ILE A 69 -12.47 3.18 0.95
CA ILE A 69 -11.45 3.15 -0.11
C ILE A 69 -11.81 4.17 -1.21
N HIS A 70 -11.17 5.33 -1.15
CA HIS A 70 -11.24 6.40 -2.15
C HIS A 70 -10.13 6.27 -3.21
N ARG A 71 -10.04 7.26 -4.12
CA ARG A 71 -8.95 7.36 -5.09
C ARG A 71 -7.65 7.72 -4.38
N PRO A 72 -6.61 6.85 -4.42
CA PRO A 72 -5.33 7.10 -3.76
C PRO A 72 -4.71 8.46 -4.06
N GLU A 73 -4.77 8.89 -5.32
CA GLU A 73 -4.14 10.13 -5.78
C GLU A 73 -4.73 11.37 -5.10
N LEU A 74 -6.04 11.36 -4.84
CA LEU A 74 -6.72 12.48 -4.17
C LEU A 74 -6.28 12.57 -2.70
N CYS A 75 -6.17 11.42 -2.03
CA CYS A 75 -5.71 11.36 -0.64
C CYS A 75 -4.25 11.81 -0.51
N LEU A 76 -3.38 11.39 -1.44
CA LEU A 76 -1.96 11.77 -1.44
C LEU A 76 -1.78 13.28 -1.61
N VAL A 77 -2.47 13.89 -2.57
CA VAL A 77 -2.45 15.34 -2.76
C VAL A 77 -2.99 16.06 -1.52
N GLY A 78 -4.08 15.57 -0.94
CA GLY A 78 -4.63 16.11 0.32
C GLY A 78 -3.69 16.00 1.53
N GLN A 79 -2.73 15.08 1.50
CA GLN A 79 -1.68 14.91 2.51
C GLN A 79 -0.42 15.75 2.22
N GLY A 80 -0.45 16.58 1.18
CA GLY A 80 0.66 17.47 0.81
C GLY A 80 1.71 16.84 -0.09
N TRP A 81 1.42 15.71 -0.74
CA TRP A 81 2.29 15.13 -1.77
C TRP A 81 2.01 15.72 -3.15
N SER A 82 3.07 15.99 -3.89
CA SER A 82 3.04 16.18 -5.34
C SER A 82 3.22 14.83 -6.02
N ILE A 83 2.46 14.57 -7.10
CA ILE A 83 2.61 13.38 -7.93
C ILE A 83 3.42 13.80 -9.16
N ASP A 84 4.65 13.30 -9.25
CA ASP A 84 5.61 13.65 -10.29
C ASP A 84 5.54 12.67 -11.46
N SER A 85 5.20 11.41 -11.20
CA SER A 85 5.03 10.37 -12.23
C SER A 85 4.01 9.32 -11.83
N GLN A 86 3.42 8.65 -12.82
CA GLN A 86 2.48 7.54 -12.63
C GLN A 86 2.67 6.49 -13.72
N ALA A 87 2.82 5.23 -13.33
CA ALA A 87 2.89 4.10 -14.25
C ALA A 87 2.16 2.87 -13.70
N GLN A 88 1.53 2.09 -14.58
CA GLN A 88 1.14 0.72 -14.25
C GLN A 88 2.36 -0.19 -14.36
N THR A 89 2.52 -1.12 -13.43
CA THR A 89 3.66 -2.04 -13.40
C THR A 89 3.26 -3.41 -12.86
N VAL A 90 4.16 -4.37 -12.98
CA VAL A 90 4.10 -5.64 -12.28
C VAL A 90 5.13 -5.59 -11.14
N PHE A 91 4.63 -5.36 -9.92
CA PHE A 91 5.42 -5.17 -8.72
C PHE A 91 5.93 -6.51 -8.18
N ASP A 92 7.21 -6.58 -7.81
CA ASP A 92 7.89 -7.82 -7.38
C ASP A 92 7.72 -8.97 -8.42
N GLY A 93 7.62 -8.59 -9.71
CA GLY A 93 7.48 -9.50 -10.83
C GLY A 93 6.16 -10.29 -10.89
N GLN A 94 5.21 -10.06 -9.97
CA GLN A 94 3.94 -10.80 -9.94
C GLN A 94 2.69 -9.94 -9.74
N VAL A 95 2.76 -8.82 -9.01
CA VAL A 95 1.53 -8.12 -8.59
C VAL A 95 1.22 -6.94 -9.52
N PRO A 96 0.09 -6.94 -10.25
CA PRO A 96 -0.32 -5.75 -10.99
C PRO A 96 -0.57 -4.57 -10.03
N ALA A 97 0.14 -3.47 -10.25
CA ALA A 97 0.11 -2.30 -9.36
C ALA A 97 0.21 -1.00 -10.15
N VAL A 98 -0.11 0.11 -9.48
CA VAL A 98 0.29 1.44 -9.91
C VAL A 98 1.49 1.87 -9.06
N LEU A 99 2.54 2.35 -9.71
CA LEU A 99 3.70 2.98 -9.09
C LEU A 99 3.64 4.49 -9.36
N LEU A 100 3.74 5.27 -8.30
CA LEU A 100 3.81 6.73 -8.35
C LEU A 100 5.20 7.19 -7.88
N GLY A 101 5.78 8.13 -8.62
CA GLY A 101 6.85 8.99 -8.13
C GLY A 101 6.21 10.19 -7.42
N LEU A 102 6.59 10.42 -6.17
CA LEU A 102 6.05 11.47 -5.33
C LEU A 102 7.16 12.39 -4.83
N SER A 103 6.80 13.62 -4.50
CA SER A 103 7.65 14.50 -3.72
C SER A 103 6.84 15.33 -2.72
N ARG A 104 7.50 15.72 -1.64
CA ARG A 104 6.96 16.70 -0.69
C ARG A 104 8.04 17.67 -0.24
N GLU A 105 7.66 18.90 0.04
CA GLU A 105 8.59 19.87 0.62
C GLU A 105 8.58 19.77 2.14
N LEU A 106 9.77 19.64 2.73
CA LEU A 106 9.96 19.68 4.18
C LEU A 106 10.85 20.85 4.55
N MET A 107 10.43 21.59 5.57
CA MET A 107 11.27 22.60 6.22
C MET A 107 12.30 21.88 7.10
N VAL A 108 13.56 21.85 6.68
CA VAL A 108 14.64 21.28 7.48
C VAL A 108 15.39 22.40 8.20
N PRO A 109 15.53 22.34 9.54
CA PRO A 109 16.32 23.31 10.29
C PRO A 109 17.72 23.45 9.68
N ASN A 110 18.16 24.68 9.42
CA ASN A 110 19.46 25.04 8.84
C ASN A 110 19.70 24.64 7.36
N GLN A 111 18.77 23.95 6.69
CA GLN A 111 18.90 23.60 5.26
C GLN A 111 17.87 24.28 4.37
N GLY A 112 16.80 24.84 4.94
CA GLY A 112 15.76 25.46 4.14
C GLY A 112 14.67 24.46 3.71
N MET A 113 13.91 24.83 2.69
CA MET A 113 12.92 23.93 2.09
C MET A 113 13.65 22.86 1.27
N VAL A 114 13.48 21.59 1.65
CA VAL A 114 14.08 20.44 0.97
C VAL A 114 12.97 19.60 0.37
N GLN A 115 13.09 19.28 -0.92
CA GLN A 115 12.20 18.35 -1.59
C GLN A 115 12.62 16.92 -1.25
N VAL A 116 11.70 16.14 -0.70
CA VAL A 116 11.91 14.73 -0.35
C VAL A 116 11.19 13.85 -1.36
N PRO A 117 11.92 13.22 -2.29
CA PRO A 117 11.35 12.26 -3.23
C PRO A 117 10.94 10.96 -2.52
N ALA A 118 9.91 10.30 -3.02
CA ALA A 118 9.40 9.06 -2.53
C ALA A 118 8.76 8.23 -3.66
N LEU A 119 8.74 6.91 -3.47
CA LEU A 119 7.99 6.00 -4.32
C LEU A 119 6.81 5.44 -3.56
N PHE A 120 5.68 5.31 -4.27
CA PHE A 120 4.42 4.83 -3.72
C PHE A 120 3.78 3.83 -4.69
N ALA A 121 3.78 2.56 -4.29
CA ALA A 121 3.13 1.49 -5.02
C ALA A 121 1.80 1.14 -4.35
N TYR A 122 0.76 0.96 -5.15
CA TYR A 122 -0.54 0.55 -4.63
C TYR A 122 -1.29 -0.40 -5.57
N TRP A 123 -2.16 -1.21 -4.97
CA TRP A 123 -3.10 -2.09 -5.67
C TRP A 123 -4.30 -2.40 -4.78
N PHE A 124 -5.30 -3.05 -5.37
CA PHE A 124 -6.51 -3.48 -4.68
C PHE A 124 -6.63 -5.00 -4.71
N VAL A 125 -6.98 -5.58 -3.57
CA VAL A 125 -7.12 -7.02 -3.40
C VAL A 125 -8.58 -7.35 -3.12
N GLY A 126 -9.20 -8.11 -4.02
CA GLY A 126 -10.53 -8.67 -3.85
C GLY A 126 -10.48 -10.07 -3.28
N ARG A 127 -11.60 -10.80 -3.31
CA ARG A 127 -11.67 -12.18 -2.81
C ARG A 127 -10.79 -13.13 -3.64
N ASP A 128 -10.82 -12.96 -4.95
CA ASP A 128 -10.28 -13.89 -5.95
C ASP A 128 -9.30 -13.24 -6.93
N ARG A 129 -9.02 -11.93 -6.78
CA ARG A 129 -8.29 -11.15 -7.78
C ARG A 129 -7.55 -9.96 -7.21
N VAL A 130 -6.60 -9.45 -7.99
CA VAL A 130 -5.96 -8.14 -7.81
C VAL A 130 -6.47 -7.19 -8.90
N ALA A 131 -6.70 -5.93 -8.54
CA ALA A 131 -6.94 -4.85 -9.48
C ALA A 131 -5.88 -3.76 -9.26
N SER A 132 -5.25 -3.30 -10.34
CA SER A 132 -4.18 -2.31 -10.29
C SER A 132 -4.72 -0.88 -10.26
N THR A 133 -5.93 -0.63 -10.78
CA THR A 133 -6.51 0.71 -10.87
C THR A 133 -7.86 0.85 -10.18
N THR A 134 -8.23 2.08 -9.82
CA THR A 134 -9.55 2.36 -9.25
C THR A 134 -10.69 2.02 -10.23
N VAL A 135 -10.49 2.26 -11.53
CA VAL A 135 -11.50 1.97 -12.56
C VAL A 135 -11.75 0.47 -12.67
N GLU A 136 -10.68 -0.33 -12.72
CA GLU A 136 -10.75 -1.80 -12.74
C GLU A 136 -11.48 -2.33 -11.51
N ARG A 137 -11.16 -1.80 -10.32
CA ARG A 137 -11.86 -2.14 -9.07
C ARG A 137 -13.36 -1.83 -9.13
N LEU A 138 -13.74 -0.66 -9.63
CA LEU A 138 -15.15 -0.25 -9.74
C LEU A 138 -15.91 -1.12 -10.73
N TRP A 139 -15.31 -1.47 -11.87
CA TRP A 139 -15.90 -2.39 -12.84
C TRP A 139 -16.18 -3.75 -12.24
N HIS A 140 -15.21 -4.33 -11.54
CA HIS A 140 -15.40 -5.63 -10.87
C HIS A 140 -16.44 -5.55 -9.76
N THR A 141 -16.46 -4.47 -8.99
CA THR A 141 -17.49 -4.23 -7.96
C THR A 141 -18.89 -4.23 -8.58
N ALA A 142 -19.07 -3.58 -9.73
CA ALA A 142 -20.36 -3.55 -10.43
C ALA A 142 -20.75 -4.95 -10.92
N LEU A 143 -19.83 -5.67 -11.57
CA LEU A 143 -20.08 -7.02 -12.09
C LEU A 143 -20.43 -8.02 -10.98
N ASN A 144 -19.71 -7.99 -9.86
CA ASN A 144 -19.91 -8.91 -8.75
C ASN A 144 -21.19 -8.62 -7.96
N ARG A 145 -21.66 -7.36 -7.94
CA ARG A 145 -23.00 -7.03 -7.44
C ARG A 145 -24.11 -7.64 -8.29
N LEU A 146 -23.98 -7.58 -9.63
CA LEU A 146 -24.94 -8.23 -10.54
C LEU A 146 -24.97 -9.76 -10.33
N ARG A 147 -23.85 -10.35 -9.91
CA ARG A 147 -23.73 -11.78 -9.58
C ARG A 147 -24.12 -12.13 -8.14
N LEU A 148 -24.62 -11.16 -7.36
CA LEU A 148 -24.96 -11.31 -5.93
C LEU A 148 -23.79 -11.82 -5.06
N ARG A 149 -22.55 -11.50 -5.45
CA ARG A 149 -21.31 -11.88 -4.73
C ARG A 149 -20.46 -10.66 -4.42
N PRO A 150 -20.96 -9.69 -3.64
CA PRO A 150 -20.28 -8.42 -3.48
C PRO A 150 -18.91 -8.59 -2.82
N ASP A 151 -17.92 -7.85 -3.30
CA ASP A 151 -16.54 -7.95 -2.83
C ASP A 151 -16.31 -7.17 -1.54
N ARG A 152 -15.34 -7.65 -0.77
CA ARG A 152 -14.69 -6.90 0.29
C ARG A 152 -13.28 -6.61 -0.21
N TRP A 153 -12.98 -5.34 -0.48
CA TRP A 153 -11.71 -4.95 -1.07
C TRP A 153 -10.72 -4.56 0.03
N ALA A 154 -9.47 -4.97 -0.14
CA ALA A 154 -8.35 -4.35 0.56
C ALA A 154 -7.63 -3.39 -0.40
N TYR A 155 -7.18 -2.28 0.14
CA TYR A 155 -6.28 -1.33 -0.50
C TYR A 155 -4.90 -1.49 0.12
N VAL A 156 -3.93 -1.89 -0.70
CA VAL A 156 -2.56 -2.15 -0.28
C VAL A 156 -1.67 -1.01 -0.76
N VAL A 157 -0.83 -0.54 0.15
CA VAL A 157 0.19 0.49 -0.09
C VAL A 157 1.54 -0.06 0.35
N VAL A 158 2.54 0.13 -0.50
CA VAL A 158 3.95 0.01 -0.17
C VAL A 158 4.61 1.33 -0.54
N GLN A 159 5.37 1.94 0.37
CA GLN A 159 5.97 3.25 0.17
C GLN A 159 7.37 3.32 0.77
N THR A 160 8.28 4.02 0.11
CA THR A 160 9.60 4.36 0.65
C THR A 160 10.02 5.77 0.21
N ALA A 161 10.86 6.44 0.99
CA ALA A 161 11.56 7.64 0.51
C ALA A 161 12.69 7.22 -0.44
N VAL A 162 13.05 8.08 -1.40
CA VAL A 162 14.29 7.91 -2.17
C VAL A 162 15.39 8.63 -1.41
N LEU A 163 16.39 7.88 -0.94
CA LEU A 163 17.53 8.41 -0.18
C LEU A 163 18.40 9.32 -1.05
N PRO A 164 19.13 10.30 -0.47
CA PRO A 164 19.94 11.24 -1.24
C PRO A 164 21.06 10.59 -2.08
N ASP A 165 21.52 9.42 -1.64
CA ASP A 165 22.61 8.63 -2.21
C ASP A 165 22.14 7.47 -3.10
N GLU A 166 20.83 7.38 -3.40
CA GLU A 166 20.26 6.32 -4.25
C GLU A 166 19.40 6.86 -5.40
N ASN A 167 19.03 5.97 -6.33
CA ASN A 167 18.09 6.26 -7.40
C ASN A 167 16.72 5.58 -7.14
N GLU A 168 15.72 5.92 -7.95
CA GLU A 168 14.38 5.33 -7.85
C GLU A 168 14.36 3.81 -8.04
N GLU A 169 15.28 3.24 -8.83
CA GLU A 169 15.35 1.80 -9.06
C GLU A 169 15.76 1.05 -7.79
N SER A 170 16.81 1.51 -7.09
CA SER A 170 17.22 0.97 -5.79
C SER A 170 16.12 1.09 -4.73
N ALA A 171 15.44 2.24 -4.70
CA ALA A 171 14.30 2.46 -3.80
C ALA A 171 13.14 1.49 -4.12
N ARG A 172 12.85 1.26 -5.40
CA ARG A 172 11.84 0.29 -5.86
C ARG A 172 12.23 -1.12 -5.45
N GLU A 173 13.47 -1.54 -5.69
CA GLU A 173 13.95 -2.88 -5.30
C GLU A 173 13.80 -3.09 -3.79
N ARG A 174 14.12 -2.08 -2.97
CA ARG A 174 13.90 -2.13 -1.53
C ARG A 174 12.43 -2.38 -1.18
N MET A 175 11.51 -1.67 -1.82
CA MET A 175 10.07 -1.89 -1.62
C MET A 175 9.63 -3.29 -2.05
N GLU A 176 10.11 -3.77 -3.20
CA GLU A 176 9.78 -5.08 -3.74
C GLU A 176 10.31 -6.21 -2.84
N ARG A 177 11.51 -6.09 -2.28
CA ARG A 177 12.05 -7.05 -1.29
C ARG A 177 11.12 -7.23 -0.09
N VAL A 178 10.65 -6.11 0.49
CA VAL A 178 9.73 -6.13 1.63
C VAL A 178 8.36 -6.69 1.20
N ALA A 179 7.81 -6.25 0.07
CA ALA A 179 6.51 -6.72 -0.42
C ALA A 179 6.52 -8.22 -0.73
N LYS A 180 7.60 -8.74 -1.30
CA LYS A 180 7.80 -10.16 -1.61
C LYS A 180 7.68 -11.03 -0.37
N ALA A 181 8.35 -10.63 0.71
CA ALA A 181 8.31 -11.36 1.97
C ALA A 181 6.91 -11.33 2.62
N LEU A 182 6.10 -10.33 2.29
CA LEU A 182 4.74 -10.15 2.79
C LEU A 182 3.66 -10.66 1.81
N ARG A 183 4.03 -11.36 0.74
CA ARG A 183 3.11 -11.70 -0.36
C ARG A 183 1.82 -12.35 0.12
N ASN A 184 1.91 -13.27 1.09
CA ASN A 184 0.75 -13.97 1.65
C ASN A 184 -0.21 -13.05 2.43
N GLN A 185 0.27 -11.92 2.93
CA GLN A 185 -0.53 -10.89 3.59
C GLN A 185 -1.09 -9.87 2.60
N LEU A 186 -0.43 -9.67 1.45
CA LEU A 186 -0.71 -8.58 0.51
C LEU A 186 -1.44 -9.02 -0.78
N THR A 187 -1.73 -10.31 -0.95
CA THR A 187 -2.43 -10.89 -2.11
C THR A 187 -3.50 -11.90 -1.68
N PRO A 188 -4.45 -12.27 -2.55
CA PRO A 188 -5.47 -13.28 -2.21
C PRO A 188 -4.83 -14.62 -1.86
N VAL A 189 -5.36 -15.29 -0.84
CA VAL A 189 -4.94 -16.66 -0.47
C VAL A 189 -5.50 -17.63 -1.51
N GLY A 190 -4.66 -18.15 -2.40
CA GLY A 190 -5.01 -19.19 -3.38
C GLY A 190 -5.70 -18.72 -4.66
N GLY A 191 -5.65 -17.41 -4.98
CA GLY A 191 -6.11 -16.89 -6.27
C GLY A 191 -4.98 -16.90 -7.31
N GLU A 192 -5.27 -17.31 -8.54
CA GLU A 192 -4.37 -17.11 -9.67
C GLU A 192 -4.05 -15.61 -9.79
N ILE A 193 -2.76 -15.29 -9.72
CA ILE A 193 -2.23 -14.05 -10.25
C ILE A 193 -2.35 -14.22 -11.76
N LEU A 194 -3.47 -13.76 -12.34
CA LEU A 194 -3.86 -14.07 -13.71
C LEU A 194 -2.66 -13.97 -14.66
N GLU A 195 -2.34 -15.11 -15.27
CA GLU A 195 -1.59 -15.17 -16.51
C GLU A 195 -2.30 -14.28 -17.53
N LYS A 196 -1.49 -13.49 -18.21
CA LYS A 196 -1.91 -12.55 -19.23
C LYS A 196 -2.25 -13.35 -20.49
N ASP A 197 -3.53 -13.49 -20.81
CA ASP A 197 -3.97 -13.76 -22.18
C ASP A 197 -3.70 -12.52 -23.07
#